data_AF-A0A0A9C0A4-F1
#
_entry.id   AF-A0A0A9C0A4-F1
#
_cell.length_a   1.000
_cell.length_b   1.000
_cell.length_c   1.000
_cell.angle_alpha   90.00
_cell.angle_beta   90.00
_cell.angle_gamma   90.00
#
_symmetry.space_group_name_H-M   'P 1'
#
loop_
_entity.id
_entity.type
_entity.pdbx_description
1 polymer ?
#
loop_
_entity_poly.entity_id
_entity_poly.type
_entity_poly.pdbx_seq_one_letter_code
_entity_poly.pdbx_strand_id
1 'polypeptide(L)' 'MVILGAWTLWNIRNRCIFDGALPSLSGAHRFFKDELGLWCLAGAKKLQELGLGHEKGLG' A
#
# COMPACT_ATOMS: atom_id res chain seq x y z
N MET A 1 -5.39 8.33 -1.73
CA MET A 1 -5.08 7.16 -0.88
C MET A 1 -6.23 6.16 -0.76
N VAL A 2 -7.50 6.59 -0.79
CA VAL A 2 -8.66 5.65 -0.73
C VAL A 2 -8.60 4.59 -1.84
N ILE A 3 -8.24 4.98 -3.07
CA ILE A 3 -8.17 4.07 -4.22
C ILE A 3 -7.09 2.99 -4.02
N LEU A 4 -5.89 3.36 -3.55
CA LEU A 4 -4.80 2.40 -3.30
C LEU A 4 -5.07 1.50 -2.10
N GLY A 5 -5.69 2.02 -1.05
CA GLY A 5 -6.12 1.23 0.10
C GLY A 5 -7.19 0.21 -0.28
N ALA A 6 -8.20 0.64 -1.05
CA ALA A 6 -9.25 -0.22 -1.58
C ALA A 6 -8.70 -1.27 -2.55
N TRP A 7 -7.76 -0.89 -3.43
CA TRP A 7 -7.08 -1.78 -4.36
C TRP A 7 -6.25 -2.85 -3.63
N THR A 8 -5.47 -2.45 -2.63
CA THR A 8 -4.67 -3.38 -1.81
C THR A 8 -5.59 -4.37 -1.09
N LEU A 9 -6.67 -3.88 -0.47
CA LEU A 9 -7.65 -4.72 0.22
C LEU A 9 -8.35 -5.70 -0.74
N TRP A 10 -8.72 -5.23 -1.93
CA TRP A 10 -9.28 -6.07 -2.99
C TRP A 10 -8.31 -7.17 -3.42
N ASN A 11 -7.04 -6.82 -3.65
CA ASN A 11 -6.02 -7.77 -4.09
C ASN A 11 -5.75 -8.86 -3.03
N ILE A 12 -5.66 -8.49 -1.75
CA ILE A 12 -5.49 -9.46 -0.65
C ILE A 12 -6.70 -10.38 -0.56
N ARG A 13 -7.91 -9.82 -0.66
CA ARG A 13 -9.14 -10.62 -0.62
C ARG A 13 -9.19 -11.62 -1.77
N ASN A 14 -8.82 -11.19 -2.97
CA ASN A 14 -8.73 -12.05 -4.14
C ASN A 14 -7.68 -13.16 -3.91
N ARG A 15 -6.48 -12.81 -3.45
CA ARG A 15 -5.41 -13.78 -3.19
C ARG A 15 -5.75 -14.78 -2.09
N CYS A 16 -6.44 -14.36 -1.03
CA CYS A 16 -6.91 -15.27 0.01
C CYS A 16 -7.96 -16.26 -0.52
N ILE A 17 -8.88 -15.79 -1.37
CA ILE A 17 -9.97 -16.60 -1.91
C ILE A 17 -9.47 -17.58 -2.99
N PHE A 18 -8.54 -17.16 -3.86
CA PHE A 18 -8.09 -17.95 -5.00
C PHE A 18 -6.83 -18.79 -4.72
N ASP A 19 -5.93 -18.30 -3.88
CA ASP A 19 -4.61 -18.92 -3.63
C ASP A 19 -4.56 -19.66 -2.28
N GLY A 20 -5.61 -19.54 -1.46
CA GLY A 20 -5.59 -20.01 -0.06
C GLY A 20 -4.57 -19.27 0.81
N ALA A 21 -4.06 -18.13 0.34
CA ALA A 21 -3.08 -17.33 1.06
C ALA A 21 -3.68 -16.76 2.35
N LEU A 22 -2.90 -16.76 3.44
CA LEU A 22 -3.33 -16.14 4.69
C LEU A 22 -3.36 -14.61 4.56
N PRO A 23 -4.37 -13.92 5.12
CA PRO A 23 -4.42 -12.47 5.11
C PRO A 23 -3.26 -11.92 5.96
N SER A 24 -2.18 -11.50 5.30
CA SER A 24 -1.04 -10.87 5.95
C SER A 24 -1.14 -9.36 5.84
N LEU A 25 -1.43 -8.68 6.96
CA LEU A 25 -1.41 -7.23 7.02
C LEU A 25 -0.01 -6.66 6.73
N SER A 26 1.05 -7.39 7.09
CA SER A 26 2.43 -7.04 6.76
C SER A 26 2.68 -7.14 5.25
N GLY A 27 2.16 -8.19 4.60
CA GLY A 27 2.21 -8.36 3.15
C GLY A 27 1.40 -7.28 2.41
N ALA A 28 0.22 -6.95 2.93
CA ALA A 28 -0.63 -5.86 2.46
C ALA A 28 0.08 -4.51 2.47
N HIS A 29 0.68 -4.18 3.61
CA HIS A 29 1.37 -2.91 3.81
C HIS A 29 2.62 -2.81 2.93
N ARG A 30 3.34 -3.93 2.74
CA ARG A 30 4.49 -3.98 1.83
C ARG A 30 4.07 -3.80 0.38
N PHE A 31 3.01 -4.49 -0.07
CA PHE A 31 2.45 -4.33 -1.40
C PHE A 31 1.98 -2.89 -1.64
N PHE A 32 1.29 -2.30 -0.66
CA PHE A 32 0.87 -0.92 -0.72
C PHE A 32 2.05 0.06 -0.85
N LYS A 33 3.12 -0.13 -0.08
CA LYS A 33 4.33 0.72 -0.16
C LYS A 33 5.06 0.57 -1.49
N ASP A 34 5.13 -0.64 -2.04
CA ASP A 34 5.74 -0.92 -3.34
C ASP A 34 4.97 -0.21 -4.46
N GLU A 35 3.64 -0.39 -4.47
CA GLU A 35 2.75 0.29 -5.42
C GLU A 35 2.85 1.82 -5.25
N LEU A 36 2.77 2.32 -4.01
CA LEU A 36 2.94 3.75 -3.68
C LEU A 36 4.24 4.32 -4.27
N GLY A 37 5.34 3.57 -4.19
CA GLY A 37 6.63 3.91 -4.79
C GLY A 37 6.53 4.02 -6.32
N LEU A 38 5.92 3.05 -6.98
CA LEU A 38 5.69 3.05 -8.43
C LEU A 38 4.81 4.22 -8.88
N TRP A 39 3.73 4.52 -8.16
CA TRP A 39 2.86 5.66 -8.45
C TRP A 39 3.61 6.99 -8.26
N CYS A 40 4.47 7.07 -7.25
CA CYS A 40 5.29 8.25 -7.05
C CYS A 40 6.35 8.41 -8.15
N LEU A 41 6.96 7.31 -8.62
CA LEU A 41 7.88 7.30 -9.75
C LEU A 41 7.19 7.70 -11.06
N ALA A 42 5.92 7.31 -11.23
CA ALA A 42 5.07 7.74 -12.35
C ALA A 42 4.64 9.22 -12.28
N GLY A 43 5.13 9.98 -11.30
CA GLY A 43 4.93 11.43 -11.19
C GLY A 43 3.83 11.85 -10.22
N ALA A 44 3.21 10.92 -9.47
CA ALA A 44 2.25 11.26 -8.43
C ALA A 44 2.97 11.78 -7.15
N LYS A 45 3.68 12.91 -7.24
CA LYS A 45 4.46 13.50 -6.14
C LYS A 45 3.65 13.81 -4.87
N LYS A 46 2.35 14.12 -4.99
CA LYS A 46 1.44 14.32 -3.84
C LYS A 46 1.23 13.07 -2.97
N LEU A 47 1.59 11.90 -3.48
CA LEU A 47 1.45 10.63 -2.77
C LEU A 47 2.62 10.39 -1.80
N GLN A 48 3.80 10.96 -2.10
CA GLN A 48 5.01 10.90 -1.28
C GLN A 48 4.85 11.67 0.05
N GLU A 49 4.16 12.81 0.02
CA GLU A 49 3.88 13.64 1.22
C GLU A 49 3.03 12.89 2.26
N LEU A 50 2.07 12.06 1.82
CA LEU A 50 1.19 11.33 2.75
C LEU A 50 1.83 10.02 3.27
N GLY A 51 2.79 9.43 2.55
CA GLY A 51 3.49 8.20 2.97
C GLY A 51 4.67 8.44 3.93
N LEU A 52 5.23 9.66 3.94
CA LEU A 52 6.33 10.08 4.81
C LEU A 52 5.87 10.75 6.12
N GLY A 53 4.58 11.04 6.25
CA GLY A 53 4.02 11.73 7.43
C GLY A 53 4.01 10.92 8.73
N HIS A 54 4.40 9.63 8.73
CA HIS A 54 4.47 8.80 9.94
C HIS A 54 5.89 8.63 10.52
N GLU A 55 6.95 9.06 9.84
CA GLU A 55 8.34 8.87 10.31
C GLU A 55 9.14 10.17 10.44
N LYS A 56 8.46 11.30 10.62
CA LYS A 56 9.11 12.56 11.00
C LYS A 56 8.35 13.20 12.17
N GLY A 57 8.49 12.57 13.33
CA GLY A 57 7.81 13.04 14.53
C GLY A 57 8.27 12.39 15.83
N LEU A 58 9.51 11.92 15.94
CA LEU A 58 10.17 11.71 17.23
C LEU A 58 11.62 12.16 17.09
N GLY A 59 12.02 13.07 17.97
CA GLY A 59 13.31 13.76 17.98
C GLY A 59 14.49 12.90 18.43
#